data_AF-A0A1G3V0L6-F1
#
_entry.id   AF-A0A1G3V0L6-F1
#
_cell.length_a   1.000
_cell.length_b   1.000
_cell.length_c   1.000
_cell.angle_alpha   90.00
_cell.angle_beta   90.00
_cell.angle_gamma   90.00
#
_symmetry.space_group_name_H-M   'P 1'
#
loop_
_entity.id
_entity.type
_entity.pdbx_description
1 polymer ?
#
loop_
_entity_poly.entity_id
_entity_poly.type
_entity_poly.pdbx_seq_one_letter_code
_entity_poly.pdbx_strand_id
1 'polypeptide(L)'
;MTQLEEARNGRISEEMKICAEIEGVSPEFIRKGVAEGTIVVVRNNSHTAISPVAIGKGLRTKVNANIGTSGDHADLAVELEKVRVSVAAGADTIMDLSTGGDLAAIRKAIIKASPLAIGTVPIYQAAAAMLAAKKAIVSMTADDIFAVIEQNGEGGVDFLTVHCGVTRRSVASAEAQGRVLGIVSRGGSITANWMRCNDRENPLFEHYDRLLEISHRYDMVLSLGDGLRPGCIADATDRGQVQELILLGELAKRARDKGVQVMIEGPGHVPIRDIEANVQLEKSLCSGAPFYVLGPLPTDIAPGYDHITAAIGGAIAGAAGADFLCYVTPS
;
A
#
# COMPACT_ATOMS: atom_id res chain seq x y z
N MET A 1 0.81 6.41 -21.62
CA MET A 1 -0.38 7.08 -21.08
C MET A 1 -0.94 6.15 -20.02
N THR A 2 -1.27 6.66 -18.85
CA THR A 2 -1.75 5.84 -17.73
C THR A 2 -3.23 5.48 -17.88
N GLN A 3 -3.73 4.50 -17.13
CA GLN A 3 -5.17 4.20 -17.09
C GLN A 3 -6.01 5.42 -16.68
N LEU A 4 -5.50 6.24 -15.76
CA LEU A 4 -6.17 7.48 -15.34
C LEU A 4 -6.30 8.49 -16.49
N GLU A 5 -5.25 8.65 -17.28
CA GLU A 5 -5.25 9.54 -18.44
C GLU A 5 -6.13 9.01 -19.57
N GLU A 6 -6.09 7.70 -19.85
CA GLU A 6 -7.01 7.04 -20.79
C GLU A 6 -8.46 7.30 -20.40
N ALA A 7 -8.79 7.06 -19.12
CA ALA A 7 -10.13 7.27 -18.59
C ALA A 7 -10.60 8.71 -18.73
N ARG A 8 -9.76 9.69 -18.35
CA ARG A 8 -10.10 11.13 -18.44
C ARG A 8 -10.24 11.63 -19.86
N ASN A 9 -9.55 11.00 -20.81
CA ASN A 9 -9.71 11.28 -22.23
C ASN A 9 -10.93 10.58 -22.85
N GLY A 10 -11.79 9.95 -22.04
CA GLY A 10 -12.99 9.27 -22.50
C GLY A 10 -12.72 7.96 -23.23
N ARG A 11 -11.50 7.40 -23.11
CA ARG A 11 -11.12 6.13 -23.73
C ARG A 11 -11.27 4.98 -22.75
N ILE A 12 -11.79 3.86 -23.27
CA ILE A 12 -11.89 2.60 -22.55
C ILE A 12 -10.74 1.72 -23.02
N SER A 13 -9.75 1.53 -22.16
CA SER A 13 -8.58 0.68 -22.42
C SER A 13 -8.95 -0.80 -22.47
N GLU A 14 -7.99 -1.65 -22.87
CA GLU A 14 -8.14 -3.10 -22.78
C GLU A 14 -8.28 -3.54 -21.31
N GLU A 15 -7.49 -2.94 -20.43
CA GLU A 15 -7.51 -3.25 -19.00
C GLU A 15 -8.88 -3.00 -18.38
N MET A 16 -9.49 -1.86 -18.69
CA MET A 16 -10.82 -1.52 -18.18
C MET A 16 -11.88 -2.51 -18.66
N LYS A 17 -11.76 -3.04 -19.89
CA LYS A 17 -12.69 -4.06 -20.42
C LYS A 17 -12.54 -5.38 -19.68
N ILE A 18 -11.30 -5.84 -19.48
CA ILE A 18 -11.00 -7.07 -18.75
C ILE A 18 -11.51 -6.96 -17.31
N CYS A 19 -11.21 -5.86 -16.62
CA CYS A 19 -11.72 -5.63 -15.27
C CYS A 19 -13.25 -5.58 -15.23
N ALA A 20 -13.90 -4.94 -16.19
CA ALA A 20 -15.36 -4.86 -16.25
C ALA A 20 -16.01 -6.24 -16.43
N GLU A 21 -15.43 -7.08 -17.28
CA GLU A 21 -15.88 -8.47 -17.49
C GLU A 21 -15.75 -9.30 -16.20
N ILE A 22 -14.59 -9.23 -15.53
CA ILE A 22 -14.34 -9.94 -14.26
C ILE A 22 -15.32 -9.49 -13.16
N GLU A 23 -15.61 -8.19 -13.10
CA GLU A 23 -16.48 -7.60 -12.07
C GLU A 23 -17.97 -7.67 -12.41
N GLY A 24 -18.34 -8.08 -13.63
CA GLY A 24 -19.73 -8.11 -14.07
C GLY A 24 -20.38 -6.73 -14.20
N VAL A 25 -19.59 -5.70 -14.54
CA VAL A 25 -20.04 -4.31 -14.72
C VAL A 25 -19.78 -3.83 -16.16
N SER A 26 -20.26 -2.64 -16.52
CA SER A 26 -19.96 -2.09 -17.84
C SER A 26 -18.53 -1.51 -17.91
N PRO A 27 -17.85 -1.57 -19.06
CA PRO A 27 -16.54 -0.91 -19.21
C PRO A 27 -16.58 0.60 -18.94
N GLU A 28 -17.71 1.24 -19.21
CA GLU A 28 -17.92 2.66 -18.90
C GLU A 28 -18.04 2.91 -17.39
N PHE A 29 -18.54 1.95 -16.59
CA PHE A 29 -18.52 2.04 -15.14
C PHE A 29 -17.09 2.09 -14.60
N ILE A 30 -16.23 1.17 -15.06
CA ILE A 30 -14.81 1.17 -14.70
C ILE A 30 -14.13 2.47 -15.15
N ARG A 31 -14.31 2.88 -16.41
CA ARG A 31 -13.72 4.11 -16.93
C ARG A 31 -14.10 5.35 -16.11
N LYS A 32 -15.38 5.50 -15.75
CA LYS A 32 -15.85 6.61 -14.90
C LYS A 32 -15.20 6.58 -13.52
N GLY A 33 -15.21 5.42 -12.86
CA GLY A 33 -14.59 5.28 -11.54
C GLY A 33 -13.09 5.57 -11.55
N VAL A 34 -12.38 5.16 -12.61
CA VAL A 34 -10.96 5.49 -12.80
C VAL A 34 -10.79 7.00 -13.02
N ALA A 35 -11.58 7.63 -13.89
CA ALA A 35 -11.49 9.07 -14.14
C ALA A 35 -11.75 9.93 -12.90
N GLU A 36 -12.69 9.50 -12.05
CA GLU A 36 -13.07 10.12 -10.78
C GLU A 36 -12.05 9.78 -9.66
N GLY A 37 -11.26 8.73 -9.84
CA GLY A 37 -10.30 8.23 -8.87
C GLY A 37 -10.93 7.45 -7.71
N THR A 38 -12.13 6.90 -7.91
CA THR A 38 -12.82 6.01 -6.95
C THR A 38 -12.59 4.53 -7.27
N ILE A 39 -11.95 4.24 -8.41
CA ILE A 39 -11.47 2.92 -8.83
C ILE A 39 -10.03 3.10 -9.34
N VAL A 40 -9.14 2.17 -8.99
CA VAL A 40 -7.83 2.02 -9.64
C VAL A 40 -7.81 0.73 -10.45
N VAL A 41 -7.07 0.74 -11.56
CA VAL A 41 -6.77 -0.44 -12.38
C VAL A 41 -5.29 -0.73 -12.23
N VAL A 42 -4.99 -1.80 -11.50
CA VAL A 42 -3.65 -2.19 -11.07
C VAL A 42 -3.04 -3.11 -12.13
N ARG A 43 -2.12 -2.56 -12.92
CA ARG A 43 -1.20 -3.32 -13.79
C ARG A 43 -0.09 -2.39 -14.29
N ASN A 44 1.15 -2.65 -13.90
CA ASN A 44 2.31 -1.96 -14.45
C ASN A 44 2.41 -2.25 -15.96
N ASN A 45 2.78 -1.25 -16.75
CA ASN A 45 2.88 -1.37 -18.21
C ASN A 45 3.95 -2.36 -18.70
N SER A 46 4.84 -2.80 -17.81
CA SER A 46 5.86 -3.82 -18.05
C SER A 46 5.46 -5.21 -17.54
N HIS A 47 4.39 -5.31 -16.75
CA HIS A 47 3.88 -6.57 -16.18
C HIS A 47 2.69 -7.12 -16.99
N THR A 48 2.87 -7.27 -18.31
CA THR A 48 1.76 -7.58 -19.23
C THR A 48 1.30 -9.04 -19.22
N ALA A 49 1.98 -9.92 -18.49
CA ALA A 49 1.66 -11.35 -18.43
C ALA A 49 0.48 -11.68 -17.51
N ILE A 50 -0.02 -10.71 -16.75
CA ILE A 50 -1.11 -10.87 -15.79
C ILE A 50 -2.39 -10.16 -16.23
N SER A 51 -3.52 -10.62 -15.68
CA SER A 51 -4.78 -9.88 -15.78
C SER A 51 -4.75 -8.66 -14.86
N PRO A 52 -5.24 -7.50 -15.31
CA PRO A 52 -5.32 -6.31 -14.47
C PRO A 52 -6.39 -6.49 -13.38
N VAL A 53 -6.18 -5.85 -12.24
CA VAL A 53 -7.09 -5.90 -11.09
C VAL A 53 -7.73 -4.52 -10.89
N ALA A 54 -9.05 -4.43 -10.89
CA ALA A 54 -9.75 -3.20 -10.52
C ALA A 54 -10.11 -3.20 -9.03
N ILE A 55 -9.77 -2.13 -8.32
CA ILE A 55 -10.01 -1.98 -6.87
C ILE A 55 -10.76 -0.67 -6.65
N GLY A 56 -11.91 -0.71 -5.99
CA GLY A 56 -12.64 0.50 -5.65
C GLY A 56 -14.16 0.35 -5.55
N LYS A 57 -14.82 1.51 -5.48
CA LYS A 57 -16.23 1.63 -5.12
C LYS A 57 -17.14 0.87 -6.09
N GLY A 58 -18.01 0.03 -5.54
CA GLY A 58 -19.03 -0.71 -6.29
C GLY A 58 -18.51 -1.98 -6.97
N LEU A 59 -17.24 -2.35 -6.72
CA LEU A 59 -16.65 -3.62 -7.12
C LEU A 59 -16.64 -4.60 -5.94
N ARG A 60 -16.33 -5.87 -6.19
CA ARG A 60 -16.11 -6.81 -5.06
C ARG A 60 -14.87 -6.39 -4.26
N THR A 61 -14.97 -6.43 -2.93
CA THR A 61 -13.82 -6.19 -2.04
C THR A 61 -12.69 -7.17 -2.36
N LYS A 62 -11.47 -6.65 -2.46
CA LYS A 62 -10.26 -7.41 -2.78
C LYS A 62 -9.52 -7.88 -1.53
N VAL A 63 -8.71 -8.92 -1.67
CA VAL A 63 -7.82 -9.40 -0.59
C VAL A 63 -6.38 -9.48 -1.06
N ASN A 64 -5.46 -8.91 -0.28
CA ASN A 64 -4.02 -9.02 -0.48
C ASN A 64 -3.40 -10.06 0.47
N ALA A 65 -2.49 -10.87 -0.06
CA ALA A 65 -1.59 -11.71 0.73
C ALA A 65 -0.18 -11.10 0.80
N ASN A 66 0.40 -11.00 1.99
CA ASN A 66 1.79 -10.59 2.15
C ASN A 66 2.71 -11.82 2.15
N ILE A 67 3.77 -11.77 1.36
CA ILE A 67 4.86 -12.74 1.40
C ILE A 67 6.19 -11.99 1.58
N GLY A 68 7.28 -12.73 1.61
CA GLY A 68 8.61 -12.17 1.61
C GLY A 68 9.55 -12.88 2.57
N THR A 69 10.84 -12.72 2.27
CA THR A 69 11.94 -13.21 3.09
C THR A 69 12.27 -12.28 4.24
N SER A 70 13.03 -12.78 5.21
CA SER A 70 13.60 -12.00 6.31
C SER A 70 15.10 -12.27 6.45
N GLY A 71 15.77 -11.53 7.36
CA GLY A 71 17.18 -11.80 7.68
C GLY A 71 17.41 -13.20 8.26
N ASP A 72 16.40 -13.77 8.92
CA ASP A 72 16.48 -15.08 9.57
C ASP A 72 16.11 -16.23 8.61
N HIS A 73 15.27 -15.95 7.62
CA HIS A 73 14.81 -16.94 6.65
C HIS A 73 14.65 -16.34 5.26
N ALA A 74 15.62 -16.64 4.37
CA ALA A 74 15.65 -16.20 2.99
C ALA A 74 15.77 -17.40 2.04
N ASP A 75 14.64 -18.04 1.76
CA ASP A 75 14.54 -19.18 0.86
C ASP A 75 13.57 -18.88 -0.30
N LEU A 76 14.11 -18.81 -1.51
CA LEU A 76 13.32 -18.52 -2.71
C LEU A 76 12.28 -19.61 -3.01
N ALA A 77 12.58 -20.88 -2.76
CA ALA A 77 11.63 -21.97 -3.02
C ALA A 77 10.39 -21.84 -2.13
N VAL A 78 10.60 -21.43 -0.87
CA VAL A 78 9.51 -21.15 0.07
C VAL A 78 8.68 -19.95 -0.39
N GLU A 79 9.29 -18.87 -0.86
CA GLU A 79 8.53 -17.71 -1.36
C GLU A 79 7.71 -18.04 -2.60
N LEU A 80 8.25 -18.84 -3.53
CA LEU A 80 7.49 -19.29 -4.70
C LEU A 80 6.33 -20.23 -4.33
N GLU A 81 6.50 -21.05 -3.30
CA GLU A 81 5.41 -21.86 -2.77
C GLU A 81 4.32 -21.00 -2.10
N LYS A 82 4.71 -19.94 -1.36
CA LYS A 82 3.75 -18.97 -0.81
C LYS A 82 2.97 -18.24 -1.91
N VAL A 83 3.58 -17.91 -3.04
CA VAL A 83 2.86 -17.39 -4.22
C VAL A 83 1.80 -18.38 -4.67
N ARG A 84 2.17 -19.64 -4.87
CA ARG A 84 1.25 -20.71 -5.30
C ARG A 84 0.08 -20.89 -4.33
N VAL A 85 0.36 -20.90 -3.03
CA VAL A 85 -0.66 -21.04 -1.98
C VAL A 85 -1.58 -19.81 -1.94
N SER A 86 -1.04 -18.61 -2.08
CA SER A 86 -1.83 -17.37 -2.08
C SER A 86 -2.81 -17.33 -3.24
N VAL A 87 -2.37 -17.72 -4.44
CA VAL A 87 -3.24 -17.87 -5.62
C VAL A 87 -4.33 -18.91 -5.38
N ALA A 88 -3.96 -20.08 -4.87
CA ALA A 88 -4.92 -21.16 -4.60
C ALA A 88 -5.96 -20.79 -3.52
N ALA A 89 -5.59 -19.93 -2.57
CA ALA A 89 -6.47 -19.41 -1.53
C ALA A 89 -7.40 -18.28 -2.02
N GLY A 90 -7.21 -17.77 -3.24
CA GLY A 90 -8.05 -16.74 -3.83
C GLY A 90 -7.63 -15.31 -3.49
N ALA A 91 -6.35 -15.07 -3.18
CA ALA A 91 -5.84 -13.70 -3.09
C ALA A 91 -5.99 -12.98 -4.45
N ASP A 92 -6.33 -11.69 -4.41
CA ASP A 92 -6.42 -10.85 -5.60
C ASP A 92 -5.09 -10.22 -5.98
N THR A 93 -4.23 -9.99 -4.97
CA THR A 93 -2.89 -9.43 -5.13
C THR A 93 -1.93 -10.08 -4.13
N ILE A 94 -0.65 -9.90 -4.38
CA ILE A 94 0.41 -10.27 -3.45
C ILE A 94 1.29 -9.05 -3.20
N MET A 95 1.76 -8.85 -1.97
CA MET A 95 2.87 -7.94 -1.70
C MET A 95 4.13 -8.71 -1.33
N ASP A 96 5.23 -8.40 -2.03
CA ASP A 96 6.57 -8.84 -1.65
C ASP A 96 7.16 -7.86 -0.63
N LEU A 97 7.17 -8.27 0.63
CA LEU A 97 7.68 -7.52 1.77
C LEU A 97 9.06 -7.99 2.24
N SER A 98 9.80 -8.65 1.33
CA SER A 98 11.12 -9.23 1.61
C SER A 98 12.11 -8.20 2.18
N THR A 99 12.86 -8.59 3.20
CA THR A 99 13.92 -7.76 3.82
C THR A 99 15.28 -8.46 3.95
N GLY A 100 15.41 -9.71 3.50
CA GLY A 100 16.67 -10.47 3.57
C GLY A 100 16.99 -11.23 2.28
N GLY A 101 18.28 -11.44 2.01
CA GLY A 101 18.76 -12.05 0.78
C GLY A 101 18.83 -11.07 -0.40
N ASP A 102 18.94 -11.59 -1.62
CA ASP A 102 18.95 -10.79 -2.84
C ASP A 102 17.51 -10.41 -3.24
N LEU A 103 17.05 -9.28 -2.72
CA LEU A 103 15.67 -8.81 -2.89
C LEU A 103 15.30 -8.56 -4.36
N ALA A 104 16.25 -8.12 -5.18
CA ALA A 104 15.99 -7.89 -6.60
C ALA A 104 15.78 -9.22 -7.34
N ALA A 105 16.61 -10.23 -7.06
CA ALA A 105 16.46 -11.56 -7.63
C ALA A 105 15.18 -12.26 -7.16
N ILE A 106 14.88 -12.18 -5.86
CA ILE A 106 13.67 -12.74 -5.24
C ILE A 106 12.42 -12.13 -5.87
N ARG A 107 12.32 -10.80 -5.91
CA ARG A 107 11.18 -10.10 -6.50
C ARG A 107 10.99 -10.45 -7.97
N LYS A 108 12.08 -10.49 -8.75
CA LYS A 108 12.01 -10.88 -10.17
C LYS A 108 11.46 -12.30 -10.35
N ALA A 109 11.83 -13.23 -9.47
CA ALA A 109 11.32 -14.58 -9.50
C ALA A 109 9.84 -14.64 -9.10
N ILE A 110 9.42 -13.88 -8.08
CA ILE A 110 8.02 -13.75 -7.65
C ILE A 110 7.14 -13.19 -8.77
N ILE A 111 7.53 -12.06 -9.37
CA ILE A 111 6.80 -11.42 -10.48
C ILE A 111 6.65 -12.40 -11.65
N LYS A 112 7.71 -13.13 -11.99
CA LYS A 112 7.66 -14.12 -13.08
C LYS A 112 6.71 -15.30 -12.78
N ALA A 113 6.59 -15.70 -11.52
CA ALA A 113 5.81 -16.87 -11.12
C ALA A 113 4.35 -16.54 -10.78
N SER A 114 4.06 -15.30 -10.40
CA SER A 114 2.74 -14.87 -9.94
C SER A 114 1.83 -14.54 -11.13
N PRO A 115 0.59 -15.07 -11.17
CA PRO A 115 -0.45 -14.59 -12.06
C PRO A 115 -1.19 -13.35 -11.52
N LEU A 116 -0.88 -12.91 -10.28
CA LEU A 116 -1.52 -11.81 -9.58
C LEU A 116 -0.65 -10.55 -9.61
N ALA A 117 -1.29 -9.39 -9.47
CA ALA A 117 -0.60 -8.12 -9.30
C ALA A 117 0.29 -8.12 -8.05
N ILE A 118 1.49 -7.55 -8.18
CA ILE A 118 2.52 -7.51 -7.17
C ILE A 118 2.70 -6.09 -6.63
N GLY A 119 2.60 -5.94 -5.32
CA GLY A 119 2.96 -4.72 -4.61
C GLY A 119 4.27 -4.83 -3.83
N THR A 120 4.90 -3.70 -3.53
CA THR A 120 6.09 -3.66 -2.67
C THR A 120 6.11 -2.45 -1.75
N VAL A 121 7.05 -2.45 -0.79
CA VAL A 121 7.37 -1.31 0.07
C VAL A 121 8.84 -0.91 -0.21
N PRO A 122 9.12 0.01 -1.15
CA PRO A 122 10.48 0.32 -1.62
C PRO A 122 11.49 0.65 -0.53
N ILE A 123 11.05 1.30 0.55
CA ILE A 123 11.92 1.67 1.68
C ILE A 123 12.55 0.44 2.36
N TYR A 124 11.93 -0.74 2.26
CA TYR A 124 12.50 -2.00 2.80
C TYR A 124 13.72 -2.44 1.99
N GLN A 125 13.64 -2.41 0.67
CA GLN A 125 14.77 -2.75 -0.18
C GLN A 125 15.90 -1.72 -0.03
N ALA A 126 15.58 -0.43 0.06
CA ALA A 126 16.58 0.61 0.27
C ALA A 126 17.30 0.44 1.63
N ALA A 127 16.56 0.12 2.70
CA ALA A 127 17.13 -0.20 4.00
C ALA A 127 18.01 -1.46 3.96
N ALA A 128 17.54 -2.54 3.32
CA ALA A 128 18.31 -3.78 3.17
C ALA A 128 19.62 -3.56 2.39
N ALA A 129 19.59 -2.71 1.35
CA ALA A 129 20.78 -2.34 0.59
C ALA A 129 21.82 -1.59 1.45
N MET A 130 21.38 -0.70 2.35
CA MET A 130 22.27 -0.05 3.31
C MET A 130 22.93 -1.06 4.25
N LEU A 131 22.15 -1.99 4.80
CA LEU A 131 22.65 -3.04 5.70
C LEU A 131 23.65 -3.96 4.99
N ALA A 132 23.35 -4.38 3.75
CA ALA A 132 24.27 -5.18 2.93
C ALA A 132 25.59 -4.44 2.64
N ALA A 133 25.53 -3.12 2.46
CA ALA A 133 26.70 -2.25 2.33
C ALA A 133 27.39 -1.92 3.66
N LYS A 134 26.97 -2.51 4.78
CA LYS A 134 27.47 -2.24 6.15
C LYS A 134 27.35 -0.77 6.56
N LYS A 135 26.31 -0.09 6.07
CA LYS A 135 25.95 1.28 6.41
C LYS A 135 24.72 1.31 7.31
N ALA A 136 24.61 2.35 8.13
CA ALA A 136 23.40 2.58 8.93
C ALA A 136 22.23 2.95 8.00
N ILE A 137 21.02 2.44 8.27
CA ILE A 137 19.82 2.76 7.47
C ILE A 137 19.58 4.28 7.41
N VAL A 138 19.89 5.00 8.49
CA VAL A 138 19.74 6.48 8.55
C VAL A 138 20.69 7.24 7.61
N SER A 139 21.73 6.58 7.07
CA SER A 139 22.65 7.17 6.09
C SER A 139 22.15 7.08 4.64
N MET A 140 21.01 6.41 4.43
CA MET A 140 20.32 6.36 3.15
C MET A 140 20.03 7.78 2.65
N THR A 141 20.19 8.03 1.36
CA THR A 141 19.87 9.30 0.72
C THR A 141 18.50 9.24 0.04
N ALA A 142 17.96 10.39 -0.35
CA ALA A 142 16.77 10.44 -1.20
C ALA A 142 17.00 9.66 -2.50
N ASP A 143 18.20 9.78 -3.10
CA ASP A 143 18.54 9.08 -4.34
C ASP A 143 18.55 7.57 -4.20
N ASP A 144 18.98 7.03 -3.05
CA ASP A 144 18.90 5.59 -2.78
C ASP A 144 17.45 5.10 -2.78
N ILE A 145 16.53 5.87 -2.17
CA ILE A 145 15.10 5.53 -2.14
C ILE A 145 14.51 5.57 -3.56
N PHE A 146 14.75 6.66 -4.29
CA PHE A 146 14.20 6.83 -5.63
C PHE A 146 14.80 5.87 -6.66
N ALA A 147 16.07 5.50 -6.53
CA ALA A 147 16.69 4.47 -7.36
C ALA A 147 16.02 3.11 -7.14
N VAL A 148 15.65 2.77 -5.90
CA VAL A 148 14.90 1.54 -5.62
C VAL A 148 13.48 1.61 -6.18
N ILE A 149 12.80 2.75 -6.08
CA ILE A 149 11.46 2.94 -6.68
C ILE A 149 11.51 2.75 -8.20
N GLU A 150 12.50 3.32 -8.87
CA GLU A 150 12.75 3.13 -10.29
C GLU A 150 12.94 1.63 -10.63
N GLN A 151 13.81 0.94 -9.89
CA GLN A 151 14.05 -0.50 -10.08
C GLN A 151 12.80 -1.36 -9.85
N ASN A 152 11.86 -0.92 -9.01
CA ASN A 152 10.58 -1.60 -8.82
C ASN A 152 9.68 -1.40 -10.04
N GLY A 153 9.61 -0.16 -10.56
CA GLY A 153 8.90 0.15 -11.79
C GLY A 153 9.40 -0.63 -13.00
N GLU A 154 10.72 -0.61 -13.25
CA GLU A 154 11.37 -1.40 -14.30
C GLU A 154 11.18 -2.91 -14.12
N GLY A 155 11.10 -3.35 -12.87
CA GLY A 155 10.91 -4.75 -12.50
C GLY A 155 9.49 -5.28 -12.70
N GLY A 156 8.52 -4.41 -13.01
CA GLY A 156 7.12 -4.80 -13.21
C GLY A 156 6.29 -4.82 -11.92
N VAL A 157 6.67 -4.08 -10.88
CA VAL A 157 5.84 -3.93 -9.67
C VAL A 157 4.60 -3.09 -10.01
N ASP A 158 3.41 -3.56 -9.67
CA ASP A 158 2.13 -2.97 -10.07
C ASP A 158 1.69 -1.83 -9.16
N PHE A 159 1.99 -1.91 -7.86
CA PHE A 159 1.69 -0.86 -6.90
C PHE A 159 2.74 -0.71 -5.81
N LEU A 160 2.87 0.49 -5.26
CA LEU A 160 3.91 0.82 -4.28
C LEU A 160 3.31 1.40 -3.01
N THR A 161 3.62 0.78 -1.88
CA THR A 161 3.37 1.38 -0.57
C THR A 161 4.45 2.41 -0.25
N VAL A 162 4.05 3.68 -0.19
CA VAL A 162 4.93 4.83 0.05
C VAL A 162 4.41 5.66 1.22
N HIS A 163 5.24 5.82 2.24
CA HIS A 163 4.86 6.45 3.51
C HIS A 163 5.02 7.98 3.43
N CYS A 164 4.38 8.62 2.45
CA CYS A 164 4.51 10.05 2.19
C CYS A 164 3.83 10.93 3.24
N GLY A 165 2.84 10.40 3.97
CA GLY A 165 2.12 11.11 5.03
C GLY A 165 2.88 11.18 6.37
N VAL A 166 3.97 10.43 6.52
CA VAL A 166 4.87 10.51 7.67
C VAL A 166 5.75 11.74 7.48
N THR A 167 5.36 12.85 8.10
CA THR A 167 6.07 14.12 8.08
C THR A 167 6.55 14.46 9.48
N ARG A 168 7.47 15.41 9.64
CA ARG A 168 7.86 15.90 10.97
C ARG A 168 6.64 16.36 11.77
N ARG A 169 5.67 16.99 11.11
CA ARG A 169 4.42 17.45 11.73
C ARG A 169 3.54 16.28 12.19
N SER A 170 3.32 15.26 11.35
CA SER A 170 2.45 14.14 11.73
C SER A 170 3.08 13.27 12.82
N VAL A 171 4.40 13.07 12.77
CA VAL A 171 5.16 12.39 13.85
C VAL A 171 5.05 13.17 15.16
N ALA A 172 5.29 14.49 15.16
CA ALA A 172 5.17 15.31 16.36
C ALA A 172 3.75 15.28 16.96
N SER A 173 2.71 15.16 16.12
CA SER A 173 1.32 15.01 16.56
C SER A 173 1.10 13.71 17.33
N ALA A 174 1.63 12.59 16.82
CA ALA A 174 1.56 11.29 17.47
C ALA A 174 2.36 11.25 18.79
N GLU A 175 3.57 11.81 18.79
CA GLU A 175 4.43 11.89 19.99
C GLU A 175 3.79 12.73 21.09
N ALA A 176 3.23 13.90 20.74
CA ALA A 176 2.57 14.78 21.70
C ALA A 176 1.31 14.17 22.34
N GLN A 177 0.67 13.22 21.66
CA GLN A 177 -0.47 12.49 22.21
C GLN A 177 -0.06 11.36 23.17
N GLY A 178 1.15 10.82 23.02
CA GLY A 178 1.67 9.77 23.90
C GLY A 178 1.04 8.40 23.67
N ARG A 179 1.22 7.84 22.46
CA ARG A 179 0.79 6.48 22.11
C ARG A 179 1.36 5.41 23.03
N VAL A 180 0.59 4.34 23.22
CA VAL A 180 0.99 3.15 23.97
C VAL A 180 2.07 2.38 23.23
N LEU A 181 1.89 2.13 21.92
CA LEU A 181 2.84 1.36 21.10
C LEU A 181 3.67 2.20 20.12
N GLY A 182 3.44 3.52 20.08
CA GLY A 182 4.18 4.42 19.19
C GLY A 182 3.90 4.18 17.72
N ILE A 183 4.96 4.06 16.91
CA ILE A 183 4.88 3.83 15.46
C ILE A 183 5.13 2.35 15.18
N VAL A 184 4.07 1.62 14.82
CA VAL A 184 4.15 0.17 14.51
C VAL A 184 4.36 -0.13 13.02
N SER A 185 4.20 0.86 12.15
CA SER A 185 4.57 0.70 10.74
C SER A 185 6.09 0.59 10.62
N ARG A 186 6.60 -0.49 10.00
CA ARG A 186 8.03 -0.63 9.70
C ARG A 186 8.50 0.50 8.78
N GLY A 187 7.77 0.77 7.70
CA GLY A 187 8.14 1.85 6.78
C GLY A 187 8.00 3.23 7.43
N GLY A 188 6.94 3.45 8.22
CA GLY A 188 6.76 4.69 8.98
C GLY A 188 7.86 4.93 10.02
N SER A 189 8.27 3.90 10.76
CA SER A 189 9.32 4.00 11.77
C SER A 189 10.71 4.21 11.16
N ILE A 190 11.03 3.56 10.02
CA ILE A 190 12.26 3.83 9.25
C ILE A 190 12.30 5.31 8.83
N THR A 191 11.21 5.82 8.25
CA THR A 191 11.11 7.21 7.79
C THR A 191 11.21 8.20 8.96
N ALA A 192 10.46 7.99 10.04
CA ALA A 192 10.49 8.85 11.22
C ALA A 192 11.89 8.91 11.85
N ASN A 193 12.56 7.77 12.01
CA ASN A 193 13.91 7.73 12.55
C ASN A 193 14.93 8.37 11.59
N TRP A 194 14.78 8.19 10.27
CA TRP A 194 15.61 8.86 9.28
C TRP A 194 15.49 10.39 9.38
N MET A 195 14.27 10.92 9.46
CA MET A 195 14.02 12.37 9.62
C MET A 195 14.68 12.90 10.89
N ARG A 196 14.52 12.20 12.01
CA ARG A 196 15.09 12.59 13.30
C ARG A 196 16.62 12.62 13.28
N CYS A 197 17.26 11.62 12.67
CA CYS A 197 18.73 11.54 12.61
C CYS A 197 19.35 12.55 11.64
N ASN A 198 18.62 12.97 10.61
CA ASN A 198 19.13 13.88 9.58
C ASN A 198 18.64 15.33 9.76
N ASP A 199 17.72 15.60 10.70
CA ASP A 199 17.03 16.88 10.87
C ASP A 199 16.40 17.41 9.56
N ARG A 200 15.81 16.51 8.78
CA ARG A 200 15.19 16.80 7.48
C ARG A 200 13.76 16.29 7.42
N GLU A 201 12.99 16.81 6.46
CA GLU A 201 11.65 16.30 6.16
C GLU A 201 11.74 14.98 5.39
N ASN A 202 10.65 14.21 5.38
CA ASN A 202 10.53 12.97 4.65
C ASN A 202 10.85 13.15 3.15
N PRO A 203 11.86 12.46 2.59
CA PRO A 203 12.23 12.59 1.18
C PRO A 203 11.10 12.29 0.20
N LEU A 204 10.20 11.36 0.55
CA LEU A 204 9.04 11.01 -0.28
C LEU A 204 7.96 12.09 -0.25
N PHE A 205 7.95 12.93 0.78
CA PHE A 205 7.06 14.10 0.86
C PHE A 205 7.70 15.32 0.18
N GLU A 206 8.97 15.62 0.50
CA GLU A 206 9.73 16.76 -0.05
C GLU A 206 9.89 16.65 -1.58
N HIS A 207 10.14 15.44 -2.10
CA HIS A 207 10.33 15.17 -3.51
C HIS A 207 9.16 14.39 -4.13
N TYR A 208 7.93 14.65 -3.69
CA TYR A 208 6.75 13.93 -4.16
C TYR A 208 6.58 13.99 -5.69
N ASP A 209 6.92 15.11 -6.33
CA ASP A 209 6.79 15.21 -7.80
C ASP A 209 7.71 14.22 -8.54
N ARG A 210 8.92 13.95 -8.00
CA ARG A 210 9.82 12.90 -8.54
C ARG A 210 9.21 11.51 -8.39
N LEU A 211 8.53 11.24 -7.29
CA LEU A 211 7.78 9.99 -7.10
C LEU A 211 6.70 9.86 -8.18
N LEU A 212 5.93 10.92 -8.42
CA LEU A 212 4.87 10.92 -9.43
C LEU A 212 5.42 10.70 -10.85
N GLU A 213 6.54 11.32 -11.20
CA GLU A 213 7.20 11.12 -12.50
C GLU A 213 7.62 9.66 -12.72
N ILE A 214 8.15 9.00 -11.70
CA ILE A 214 8.52 7.57 -11.78
C ILE A 214 7.25 6.71 -11.89
N SER A 215 6.29 6.90 -11.00
CA SER A 215 5.04 6.11 -11.01
C SER A 215 4.25 6.26 -12.30
N HIS A 216 4.21 7.46 -12.88
CA HIS A 216 3.55 7.72 -14.16
C HIS A 216 4.18 6.94 -15.32
N ARG A 217 5.52 6.90 -15.39
CA ARG A 217 6.23 6.20 -16.48
C ARG A 217 5.90 4.72 -16.58
N TYR A 218 5.65 4.07 -15.45
CA TYR A 218 5.37 2.63 -15.37
C TYR A 218 3.89 2.30 -15.13
N ASP A 219 3.02 3.33 -15.04
CA ASP A 219 1.61 3.21 -14.61
C ASP A 219 1.45 2.44 -13.29
N MET A 220 2.35 2.69 -12.35
CA MET A 220 2.26 2.12 -11.00
C MET A 220 1.19 2.85 -10.20
N VAL A 221 0.36 2.08 -9.49
CA VAL A 221 -0.58 2.64 -8.52
C VAL A 221 0.17 3.00 -7.24
N LEU A 222 0.00 4.21 -6.73
CA LEU A 222 0.51 4.57 -5.42
C LEU A 222 -0.47 4.10 -4.34
N SER A 223 0.00 3.20 -3.47
CA SER A 223 -0.63 2.88 -2.20
C SER A 223 -0.05 3.84 -1.16
N LEU A 224 -0.78 4.90 -0.84
CA LEU A 224 -0.28 5.89 0.12
C LEU A 224 -0.37 5.30 1.54
N GLY A 225 0.81 4.95 2.08
CA GLY A 225 0.95 4.13 3.28
C GLY A 225 0.55 4.85 4.58
N ASP A 226 0.00 4.08 5.50
CA ASP A 226 -0.45 4.50 6.83
C ASP A 226 0.67 4.38 7.87
N GLY A 227 1.72 5.17 7.71
CA GLY A 227 2.91 5.09 8.54
C GLY A 227 2.68 5.36 10.02
N LEU A 228 1.61 6.07 10.36
CA LEU A 228 1.14 6.34 11.71
C LEU A 228 -0.16 5.59 12.01
N ARG A 229 -0.40 4.40 11.46
CA ARG A 229 -1.52 3.56 11.91
C ARG A 229 -1.42 3.18 13.39
N PRO A 230 -2.55 2.92 14.06
CA PRO A 230 -2.58 2.41 15.42
C PRO A 230 -2.14 0.95 15.50
N GLY A 231 -1.29 0.64 16.48
CA GLY A 231 -0.84 -0.72 16.78
C GLY A 231 -1.57 -1.40 17.93
N CYS A 232 -2.42 -0.67 18.63
CA CYS A 232 -3.31 -1.18 19.65
C CYS A 232 -4.61 -0.38 19.64
N ILE A 233 -5.68 -0.93 20.19
CA ILE A 233 -6.99 -0.27 20.22
C ILE A 233 -6.99 1.05 21.01
N ALA A 234 -6.05 1.23 21.93
CA ALA A 234 -5.91 2.46 22.71
C ALA A 234 -5.33 3.63 21.88
N ASP A 235 -4.59 3.33 20.83
CA ASP A 235 -3.99 4.32 19.92
C ASP A 235 -4.90 4.63 18.72
N ALA A 236 -6.08 3.99 18.63
CA ALA A 236 -6.97 4.08 17.49
C ALA A 236 -7.62 5.47 17.32
N THR A 237 -7.67 5.95 16.08
CA THR A 237 -8.25 7.23 15.67
C THR A 237 -7.65 8.42 16.42
N ASP A 238 -6.34 8.34 16.68
CA ASP A 238 -5.59 9.39 17.34
C ASP A 238 -5.21 10.54 16.39
N ARG A 239 -4.65 11.62 16.96
CA ARG A 239 -4.24 12.81 16.20
C ARG A 239 -3.15 12.49 15.19
N GLY A 240 -2.26 11.54 15.47
CA GLY A 240 -1.21 11.12 14.54
C GLY A 240 -1.81 10.49 13.28
N GLN A 241 -2.71 9.52 13.46
CA GLN A 241 -3.41 8.82 12.40
C GLN A 241 -4.24 9.79 11.54
N VAL A 242 -5.06 10.63 12.18
CA VAL A 242 -5.92 11.57 11.45
C VAL A 242 -5.10 12.65 10.72
N GLN A 243 -4.01 13.14 11.34
CA GLN A 243 -3.12 14.11 10.70
C GLN A 243 -2.43 13.52 9.47
N GLU A 244 -2.01 12.26 9.52
CA GLU A 244 -1.47 11.56 8.35
C GLU A 244 -2.54 11.41 7.27
N LEU A 245 -3.74 10.92 7.62
CA LEU A 245 -4.83 10.71 6.67
C LEU A 245 -5.22 11.97 5.90
N ILE A 246 -5.26 13.13 6.56
CA ILE A 246 -5.49 14.43 5.91
C ILE A 246 -4.43 14.70 4.83
N LEU A 247 -3.14 14.48 5.17
CA LEU A 247 -2.04 14.66 4.22
C LEU A 247 -2.15 13.67 3.05
N LEU A 248 -2.56 12.42 3.31
CA LEU A 248 -2.75 11.43 2.26
C LEU A 248 -3.84 11.86 1.26
N GLY A 249 -4.94 12.45 1.73
CA GLY A 249 -5.98 13.02 0.86
C GLY A 249 -5.46 14.14 -0.05
N GLU A 250 -4.63 15.04 0.49
CA GLU A 250 -3.97 16.11 -0.28
C GLU A 250 -3.02 15.53 -1.35
N LEU A 251 -2.19 14.56 -0.95
CA LEU A 251 -1.23 13.89 -1.84
C LEU A 251 -1.94 13.08 -2.92
N ALA A 252 -3.03 12.39 -2.60
CA ALA A 252 -3.84 11.66 -3.56
C ALA A 252 -4.44 12.59 -4.63
N LYS A 253 -4.88 13.79 -4.24
CA LYS A 253 -5.30 14.81 -5.21
C LYS A 253 -4.14 15.20 -6.13
N ARG A 254 -2.96 15.50 -5.58
CA ARG A 254 -1.77 15.88 -6.36
C ARG A 254 -1.33 14.80 -7.34
N ALA A 255 -1.32 13.53 -6.92
CA ALA A 255 -1.01 12.40 -7.77
C ALA A 255 -2.01 12.26 -8.93
N ARG A 256 -3.31 12.35 -8.62
CA ARG A 256 -4.35 12.32 -9.65
C ARG A 256 -4.21 13.48 -10.64
N ASP A 257 -3.88 14.68 -10.19
CA ASP A 257 -3.64 15.83 -11.08
C ASP A 257 -2.47 15.57 -12.05
N LYS A 258 -1.52 14.70 -11.69
CA LYS A 258 -0.38 14.26 -12.51
C LYS A 258 -0.63 12.95 -13.27
N GLY A 259 -1.86 12.46 -13.32
CA GLY A 259 -2.19 11.24 -14.06
C GLY A 259 -1.76 9.95 -13.37
N VAL A 260 -1.41 9.98 -12.08
CA VAL A 260 -1.04 8.78 -11.30
C VAL A 260 -2.25 8.27 -10.51
N GLN A 261 -2.49 6.97 -10.57
CA GLN A 261 -3.54 6.28 -9.84
C GLN A 261 -3.17 6.13 -8.36
N VAL A 262 -4.15 6.24 -7.46
CA VAL A 262 -3.91 6.21 -6.00
C VAL A 262 -4.96 5.39 -5.26
N MET A 263 -4.51 4.61 -4.30
CA MET A 263 -5.30 4.08 -3.19
C MET A 263 -4.68 4.51 -1.85
N ILE A 264 -5.48 4.52 -0.78
CA ILE A 264 -5.08 4.96 0.56
C ILE A 264 -4.98 3.75 1.48
N GLU A 265 -3.89 3.62 2.22
CA GLU A 265 -3.81 2.62 3.28
C GLU A 265 -4.44 3.12 4.57
N GLY A 266 -4.96 2.18 5.36
CA GLY A 266 -5.71 2.45 6.57
C GLY A 266 -5.47 1.44 7.68
N PRO A 267 -6.00 1.74 8.87
CA PRO A 267 -5.48 1.28 10.14
C PRO A 267 -5.41 -0.23 10.34
N GLY A 268 -4.56 -0.57 11.31
CA GLY A 268 -4.43 -1.88 11.92
C GLY A 268 -5.42 -2.12 13.05
N HIS A 269 -5.17 -1.59 14.24
CA HIS A 269 -5.97 -1.91 15.43
C HIS A 269 -7.03 -0.83 15.69
N VAL A 270 -8.31 -1.19 15.63
CA VAL A 270 -9.44 -0.25 15.79
C VAL A 270 -10.59 -0.93 16.54
N PRO A 271 -11.06 -0.39 17.69
CA PRO A 271 -12.20 -0.94 18.39
C PRO A 271 -13.40 -1.14 17.47
N ILE A 272 -14.14 -2.24 17.64
CA ILE A 272 -15.25 -2.62 16.75
C ILE A 272 -16.26 -1.49 16.46
N ARG A 273 -16.55 -0.67 17.47
CA ARG A 273 -17.50 0.45 17.39
C ARG A 273 -17.01 1.63 16.55
N ASP A 274 -15.71 1.73 16.30
CA ASP A 274 -15.04 2.86 15.66
C ASP A 274 -14.66 2.55 14.19
N ILE A 275 -14.78 1.29 13.74
CA ILE A 275 -14.36 0.83 12.40
C ILE A 275 -15.12 1.56 11.29
N GLU A 276 -16.46 1.57 11.35
CA GLU A 276 -17.29 2.21 10.31
C GLU A 276 -16.97 3.71 10.22
N ALA A 277 -16.85 4.39 11.36
CA ALA A 277 -16.49 5.80 11.41
C ALA A 277 -15.12 6.07 10.79
N ASN A 278 -14.14 5.18 10.98
CA ASN A 278 -12.82 5.32 10.40
C ASN A 278 -12.84 5.20 8.86
N VAL A 279 -13.60 4.22 8.34
CA VAL A 279 -13.82 4.08 6.88
C VAL A 279 -14.50 5.32 6.30
N GLN A 280 -15.57 5.81 6.93
CA GLN A 280 -16.27 7.01 6.44
C GLN A 280 -15.39 8.27 6.50
N LEU A 281 -14.54 8.38 7.52
CA LEU A 281 -13.58 9.48 7.64
C LEU A 281 -12.59 9.47 6.46
N GLU A 282 -12.01 8.31 6.11
CA GLU A 282 -11.15 8.20 4.93
C GLU A 282 -11.90 8.60 3.66
N LYS A 283 -13.09 8.02 3.42
CA LYS A 283 -13.84 8.29 2.20
C LYS A 283 -14.16 9.76 2.02
N SER A 284 -14.40 10.46 3.13
CA SER A 284 -14.62 11.91 3.12
C SER A 284 -13.34 12.70 2.84
N LEU A 285 -12.25 12.42 3.56
CA LEU A 285 -11.00 13.19 3.44
C LEU A 285 -10.25 12.93 2.14
N CYS A 286 -10.33 11.70 1.62
CA CYS A 286 -9.60 11.24 0.44
C CYS A 286 -10.46 11.26 -0.83
N SER A 287 -11.65 11.89 -0.78
CA SER A 287 -12.55 12.03 -1.93
C SER A 287 -12.94 10.69 -2.58
N GLY A 288 -13.22 9.69 -1.75
CA GLY A 288 -13.66 8.36 -2.19
C GLY A 288 -12.60 7.50 -2.87
N ALA A 289 -11.30 7.82 -2.70
CA ALA A 289 -10.22 6.96 -3.16
C ALA A 289 -10.38 5.51 -2.65
N PRO A 290 -9.91 4.49 -3.37
CA PRO A 290 -9.95 3.12 -2.88
C PRO A 290 -9.20 2.98 -1.55
N PHE A 291 -9.82 2.29 -0.60
CA PHE A 291 -9.30 2.18 0.77
C PHE A 291 -8.81 0.76 1.08
N TYR A 292 -7.55 0.67 1.47
CA TYR A 292 -6.80 -0.55 1.72
C TYR A 292 -6.45 -0.70 3.20
N VAL A 293 -7.14 -1.58 3.93
CA VAL A 293 -7.00 -1.68 5.40
C VAL A 293 -6.29 -2.97 5.84
N LEU A 294 -5.52 -2.89 6.92
CA LEU A 294 -4.87 -4.06 7.53
C LEU A 294 -5.74 -4.65 8.65
N GLY A 295 -6.57 -5.65 8.33
CA GLY A 295 -7.65 -6.10 9.20
C GLY A 295 -8.89 -5.22 9.01
N PRO A 296 -9.28 -4.32 9.95
CA PRO A 296 -8.62 -4.00 11.21
C PRO A 296 -8.89 -5.00 12.35
N LEU A 297 -8.07 -4.97 13.40
CA LEU A 297 -8.19 -5.80 14.59
C LEU A 297 -9.05 -5.08 15.66
N PRO A 298 -10.22 -5.62 16.05
CA PRO A 298 -11.10 -5.02 17.05
C PRO A 298 -10.68 -5.27 18.49
N THR A 299 -9.66 -6.11 18.72
CA THR A 299 -9.17 -6.48 20.04
C THR A 299 -7.70 -6.92 19.98
N ASP A 300 -6.97 -6.69 21.06
CA ASP A 300 -5.52 -6.95 21.16
C ASP A 300 -5.18 -8.17 22.03
N ILE A 301 -6.19 -8.93 22.48
CA ILE A 301 -6.02 -9.94 23.54
C ILE A 301 -5.89 -11.37 23.02
N ALA A 302 -5.82 -11.58 21.71
CA ALA A 302 -5.85 -12.91 21.10
C ALA A 302 -4.68 -13.19 20.12
N PRO A 303 -3.41 -12.94 20.54
CA PRO A 303 -2.26 -13.29 19.71
C PRO A 303 -2.26 -14.79 19.40
N GLY A 304 -1.88 -15.18 18.17
CA GLY A 304 -2.08 -16.53 17.66
C GLY A 304 -3.40 -16.72 16.91
N TYR A 305 -4.36 -15.80 17.10
CA TYR A 305 -5.70 -15.83 16.51
C TYR A 305 -6.07 -14.53 15.80
N ASP A 306 -5.08 -13.70 15.46
CA ASP A 306 -5.32 -12.38 14.89
C ASP A 306 -5.95 -12.43 13.49
N HIS A 307 -5.75 -13.51 12.74
CA HIS A 307 -6.54 -13.78 11.53
C HIS A 307 -8.06 -13.78 11.79
N ILE A 308 -8.52 -14.24 12.97
CA ILE A 308 -9.95 -14.25 13.34
C ILE A 308 -10.39 -12.86 13.79
N THR A 309 -9.59 -12.19 14.62
CA THR A 309 -9.91 -10.83 15.10
C THR A 309 -9.97 -9.87 13.92
N ALA A 310 -8.96 -9.89 13.05
CA ALA A 310 -8.88 -9.11 11.83
C ALA A 310 -10.01 -9.45 10.84
N ALA A 311 -10.45 -10.70 10.73
CA ALA A 311 -11.56 -11.06 9.86
C ALA A 311 -12.88 -10.39 10.31
N ILE A 312 -13.12 -10.27 11.62
CA ILE A 312 -14.30 -9.57 12.15
C ILE A 312 -14.25 -8.09 11.76
N GLY A 313 -13.12 -7.42 12.02
CA GLY A 313 -13.01 -5.99 11.71
C GLY A 313 -12.96 -5.72 10.21
N GLY A 314 -12.29 -6.56 9.43
CA GLY A 314 -12.22 -6.46 7.97
C GLY A 314 -13.56 -6.69 7.28
N ALA A 315 -14.40 -7.59 7.78
CA ALA A 315 -15.77 -7.74 7.27
C ALA A 315 -16.61 -6.48 7.52
N ILE A 316 -16.48 -5.86 8.70
CA ILE A 316 -17.17 -4.60 9.04
C ILE A 316 -16.63 -3.45 8.17
N ALA A 317 -15.30 -3.35 8.03
CA ALA A 317 -14.67 -2.31 7.21
C ALA A 317 -15.07 -2.44 5.73
N GLY A 318 -15.07 -3.66 5.18
CA GLY A 318 -15.53 -3.94 3.83
C GLY A 318 -16.99 -3.55 3.63
N ALA A 319 -17.88 -3.91 4.57
CA ALA A 319 -19.29 -3.52 4.53
C ALA A 319 -19.48 -1.99 4.61
N ALA A 320 -18.60 -1.29 5.33
CA ALA A 320 -18.60 0.16 5.45
C ALA A 320 -17.99 0.89 4.23
N GLY A 321 -17.35 0.17 3.30
CA GLY A 321 -16.81 0.73 2.07
C GLY A 321 -15.29 0.63 1.90
N ALA A 322 -14.58 -0.15 2.71
CA ALA A 322 -13.21 -0.53 2.38
C ALA A 322 -13.20 -1.43 1.13
N ASP A 323 -12.32 -1.14 0.18
CA ASP A 323 -12.32 -1.79 -1.14
C ASP A 323 -11.31 -2.92 -1.21
N PHE A 324 -10.34 -2.92 -0.29
CA PHE A 324 -9.19 -3.81 -0.31
C PHE A 324 -8.77 -4.15 1.12
N LEU A 325 -8.59 -5.44 1.41
CA LEU A 325 -8.24 -5.94 2.73
C LEU A 325 -6.87 -6.61 2.68
N CYS A 326 -5.93 -6.10 3.48
CA CYS A 326 -4.68 -6.80 3.74
C CYS A 326 -4.97 -7.88 4.75
N TYR A 327 -4.65 -9.13 4.41
CA TYR A 327 -4.88 -10.24 5.31
C TYR A 327 -4.05 -10.11 6.60
N VAL A 328 -4.42 -10.89 7.61
CA VAL A 328 -3.63 -11.06 8.83
C VAL A 328 -3.52 -12.56 9.06
N THR A 329 -2.32 -13.06 9.31
CA THR A 329 -2.07 -14.47 9.57
C THR A 329 -2.24 -14.79 11.06
N PRO A 330 -2.28 -16.08 11.46
CA PRO A 330 -2.28 -16.44 12.87
C PRO A 330 -1.01 -16.03 13.62
N SER A 331 0.10 -15.87 12.90
CA SER A 331 1.47 -15.64 13.41
C SER A 331 1.82 -14.18 13.64
#